data_AF-A0A7W6CRT6-F1
#
_entry.id   AF-A0A7W6CRT6-F1
#
_cell.length_a   1.000
_cell.length_b   1.000
_cell.length_c   1.000
_cell.angle_alpha   90.00
_cell.angle_beta   90.00
_cell.angle_gamma   90.00
#
_symmetry.space_group_name_H-M   'P 1'
#
loop_
_entity.id
_entity.type
_entity.pdbx_description
1 polymer ?
#
loop_
_entity_poly.entity_id
_entity_poly.type
_entity_poly.pdbx_seq_one_letter_code
_entity_poly.pdbx_strand_id
1 'polypeptide(L)'
;MIRLWTVAALYLANLPFADSMFVVLLTLPMFLMVLVGLYRIRSRQFQIGDVFWFCLFVYFVISPLQRIHGDRIGGATAITAYAYEPHEFVAAMLIVVLFCLPFLFVAMDRAEPAAQAGALPPPMPVLLVLNGLAFASFVASQGGMERLLSSRLEQDPAPPFIGSLFFLGLQSVTACLVAVRFHASRSRLGTSRLAALPPLLLVVILLAVARNPFNAPRFMLLAVWGPVMLALYGGRVPAAWFYVAGLLALTILFPILDITTRLGLDGVGDLSDISVVGNFFDIPSVDVFDMAVHAVRFMSAHDQMWGEKLGAILLFFVPRAVWPGKPVVGGLDVGNELFAAGMYGTPNLSFFIGCDLYMDFGFAGVALGGVVAAMLLRLVLIAEWGVFGGVSLSRILIASSLPILLRGPVGAVLPLFVCQVAIVLALSRRVRDKVSPVLPDRERLQR
;
A
#
# COMPACT_ATOMS: atom_id res chain seq x y z
N MET A 1 6.67 -14.00 19.34
CA MET A 1 7.54 -13.28 20.30
C MET A 1 8.36 -12.19 19.62
N ILE A 2 9.16 -12.46 18.58
CA ILE A 2 9.97 -11.44 17.88
C ILE A 2 9.15 -10.19 17.50
N ARG A 3 7.98 -10.36 16.87
CA ARG A 3 7.06 -9.26 16.49
C ARG A 3 6.78 -8.27 17.63
N LEU A 4 6.37 -8.81 18.77
CA LEU A 4 5.98 -8.04 19.95
C LEU A 4 7.18 -7.33 20.56
N TRP A 5 8.31 -8.04 20.66
CA TRP A 5 9.55 -7.45 21.16
C TRP A 5 10.04 -6.32 20.28
N THR A 6 10.01 -6.48 18.95
CA THR A 6 10.42 -5.43 18.02
C THR A 6 9.53 -4.20 18.16
N VAL A 7 8.21 -4.36 18.14
CA VAL A 7 7.28 -3.23 18.24
C VAL A 7 7.33 -2.56 19.62
N ALA A 8 7.45 -3.35 20.70
CA ALA A 8 7.61 -2.80 22.05
C ALA A 8 8.95 -2.06 22.21
N ALA A 9 10.06 -2.61 21.70
CA ALA A 9 11.35 -1.96 21.75
C ALA A 9 11.35 -0.64 20.96
N LEU A 10 10.72 -0.62 19.78
CA LEU A 10 10.55 0.59 18.99
C LEU A 10 9.69 1.64 19.71
N TYR A 11 8.60 1.22 20.37
CA TYR A 11 7.77 2.13 21.15
C TYR A 11 8.56 2.75 22.30
N LEU A 12 9.27 1.92 23.08
CA LEU A 12 10.11 2.39 24.20
C LEU A 12 11.23 3.31 23.73
N ALA A 13 11.87 3.00 22.60
CA ALA A 13 12.89 3.85 22.00
C ALA A 13 12.35 5.21 21.53
N ASN A 14 11.04 5.31 21.28
CA ASN A 14 10.39 6.54 20.84
C ASN A 14 9.73 7.36 21.96
N LEU A 15 9.60 6.81 23.17
CA LEU A 15 9.06 7.55 24.32
C LEU A 15 9.81 8.85 24.65
N PRO A 16 11.16 8.94 24.53
CA PRO A 16 11.87 10.20 24.79
C PRO A 16 11.53 11.35 23.83
N PHE A 17 10.94 11.06 22.66
CA PHE A 17 10.52 12.08 21.70
C PHE A 17 9.11 12.60 21.98
N ALA A 18 8.35 11.93 22.85
CA ALA A 18 7.05 12.42 23.27
C ALA A 18 7.22 13.67 24.13
N ASP A 19 6.72 14.79 23.62
CA ASP A 19 6.84 16.09 24.29
C ASP A 19 6.09 16.14 25.63
N SER A 20 5.03 15.34 25.78
CA SER A 20 4.24 15.30 27.01
C SER A 20 3.61 13.94 27.27
N MET A 21 3.22 13.72 28.53
CA MET A 21 2.46 12.53 28.95
C MET A 21 1.15 12.38 28.17
N PHE A 22 0.56 13.50 27.73
CA PHE A 22 -0.66 13.49 26.91
C PHE A 22 -0.47 12.69 25.61
N VAL A 23 0.65 12.89 24.90
CA VAL A 23 0.94 12.20 23.63
C VAL A 23 1.11 10.68 23.86
N VAL A 24 1.76 10.31 24.96
CA VAL A 24 1.92 8.90 25.34
C VAL A 24 0.56 8.26 25.62
N LEU A 25 -0.29 8.92 26.41
CA LEU A 25 -1.63 8.43 26.72
C LEU A 25 -2.55 8.39 25.50
N LEU A 26 -2.40 9.35 24.58
CA LEU A 26 -3.15 9.42 23.33
C LEU A 26 -2.85 8.20 22.44
N THR A 27 -1.58 7.82 22.30
CA THR A 27 -1.15 6.72 21.40
C THR A 27 -1.28 5.33 22.02
N LEU A 28 -1.40 5.24 23.34
CA LEU A 28 -1.44 3.97 24.08
C LEU A 28 -2.57 3.01 23.64
N PRO A 29 -3.84 3.45 23.44
CA PRO A 29 -4.90 2.55 23.00
C PRO A 29 -4.57 1.89 21.66
N MET A 30 -4.04 2.67 20.71
CA MET A 30 -3.66 2.15 19.39
C MET A 30 -2.46 1.20 19.48
N PHE A 31 -1.47 1.51 20.33
CA PHE A 31 -0.35 0.62 20.61
C PHE A 31 -0.80 -0.72 21.18
N LEU A 32 -1.71 -0.71 22.18
CA LEU A 32 -2.27 -1.92 22.77
C LEU A 32 -3.03 -2.76 21.73
N MET A 33 -3.81 -2.13 20.86
CA MET A 33 -4.49 -2.81 19.76
C MET A 33 -3.51 -3.48 18.80
N VAL A 34 -2.42 -2.79 18.43
CA VAL A 34 -1.35 -3.37 17.60
C VAL A 34 -0.74 -4.61 18.28
N LEU A 35 -0.44 -4.53 19.59
CA LEU A 35 0.12 -5.66 20.33
C LEU A 35 -0.84 -6.86 20.35
N VAL A 36 -2.13 -6.64 20.58
CA VAL A 36 -3.16 -7.70 20.53
C VAL A 36 -3.24 -8.29 19.13
N GLY A 37 -3.25 -7.45 18.09
CA GLY A 37 -3.26 -7.87 16.69
C GLY A 37 -2.06 -8.75 16.32
N LEU A 38 -0.85 -8.33 16.69
CA LEU A 38 0.39 -9.07 16.44
C LEU A 38 0.51 -10.35 17.28
N TYR A 39 -0.01 -10.35 18.51
CA TYR A 39 -0.02 -11.53 19.38
C TYR A 39 -0.83 -12.68 18.77
N ARG A 40 -1.92 -12.35 18.05
CA ARG A 40 -2.75 -13.34 17.36
C ARG A 40 -2.05 -14.05 16.18
N ILE A 41 -0.96 -13.50 15.66
CA ILE A 41 -0.21 -14.08 14.53
C ILE A 41 0.78 -15.13 15.08
N ARG A 42 0.46 -16.41 14.90
CA ARG A 42 1.24 -17.54 15.41
C ARG A 42 2.28 -18.05 14.40
N SER A 43 2.07 -17.83 13.11
CA SER A 43 3.01 -18.22 12.04
C SER A 43 4.40 -17.61 12.24
N ARG A 44 5.48 -18.34 11.96
CA ARG A 44 6.85 -17.78 11.95
C ARG A 44 7.18 -17.03 10.65
N GLN A 45 6.40 -17.27 9.61
CA GLN A 45 6.56 -16.61 8.32
C GLN A 45 5.81 -15.28 8.31
N PHE A 46 6.22 -14.41 7.41
CA PHE A 46 5.54 -13.18 7.05
C PHE A 46 4.07 -13.45 6.67
N GLN A 47 3.17 -12.65 7.22
CA GLN A 47 1.74 -12.68 6.95
C GLN A 47 1.23 -11.28 6.60
N ILE A 48 0.05 -11.21 6.00
CA ILE A 48 -0.63 -9.93 5.71
C ILE A 48 -0.85 -9.12 6.98
N GLY A 49 -1.15 -9.81 8.10
CA GLY A 49 -1.28 -9.17 9.41
C GLY A 49 0.00 -8.47 9.89
N ASP A 50 1.19 -8.96 9.49
CA ASP A 50 2.45 -8.31 9.84
C ASP A 50 2.52 -6.92 9.23
N VAL A 51 2.15 -6.77 7.95
CA VAL A 51 2.09 -5.47 7.28
C VAL A 51 1.02 -4.59 7.88
N PHE A 52 -0.19 -5.12 8.02
CA PHE A 52 -1.35 -4.36 8.49
C PHE A 52 -1.07 -3.69 9.84
N TRP A 53 -0.69 -4.47 10.86
CA TRP A 53 -0.44 -3.96 12.21
C TRP A 53 0.84 -3.13 12.30
N PHE A 54 1.89 -3.47 11.54
CA PHE A 54 3.11 -2.67 11.53
C PHE A 54 2.90 -1.30 10.87
N CYS A 55 2.12 -1.21 9.79
CA CYS A 55 1.75 0.07 9.19
C CYS A 55 0.96 0.94 10.16
N LEU A 56 -0.06 0.38 10.82
CA LEU A 56 -0.83 1.12 11.82
C LEU A 56 0.04 1.60 13.00
N PHE A 57 0.99 0.77 13.43
CA PHE A 57 1.96 1.15 14.45
C PHE A 57 2.82 2.34 14.02
N VAL A 58 3.39 2.30 12.81
CA VAL A 58 4.21 3.40 12.30
C VAL A 58 3.38 4.68 12.13
N TYR A 59 2.18 4.58 11.55
CA TYR A 59 1.36 5.74 11.18
C TYR A 59 0.63 6.40 12.35
N PHE A 60 0.17 5.62 13.34
CA PHE A 60 -0.73 6.09 14.38
C PHE A 60 -0.20 5.90 15.80
N VAL A 61 1.01 5.36 15.95
CA VAL A 61 1.68 5.27 17.26
C VAL A 61 3.01 6.00 17.22
N ILE A 62 3.92 5.60 16.33
CA ILE A 62 5.26 6.22 16.24
C ILE A 62 5.19 7.65 15.73
N SER A 63 4.48 7.89 14.63
CA SER A 63 4.39 9.23 14.04
C SER A 63 3.82 10.28 15.02
N PRO A 64 2.70 10.05 15.74
CA PRO A 64 2.22 11.01 16.72
C PRO A 64 3.17 11.22 17.91
N LEU A 65 3.86 10.17 18.38
CA LEU A 65 4.87 10.27 19.45
C LEU A 65 6.02 11.20 19.06
N GLN A 66 6.47 11.12 17.81
CA GLN A 66 7.59 11.91 17.31
C GLN A 66 7.20 13.34 16.96
N ARG A 67 5.95 13.55 16.51
CA ARG A 67 5.55 14.80 15.87
C ARG A 67 4.69 15.71 16.74
N ILE A 68 4.00 15.26 17.78
CA ILE A 68 3.19 16.20 18.58
C ILE A 68 4.09 16.92 19.60
N HIS A 69 4.15 18.26 19.50
CA HIS A 69 4.86 19.13 20.42
C HIS A 69 3.92 20.24 20.91
N GLY A 70 3.46 20.12 22.15
CA GLY A 70 2.45 21.00 22.74
C GLY A 70 1.14 21.02 21.95
N ASP A 71 0.77 22.20 21.44
CA ASP A 71 -0.40 22.46 20.61
C ASP A 71 -0.10 22.31 19.10
N ARG A 72 1.14 21.99 18.72
CA ARG A 72 1.56 21.95 17.31
C ARG A 72 2.02 20.56 16.92
N ILE A 73 2.01 20.33 15.61
CA ILE A 73 2.57 19.13 15.01
C ILE A 73 3.91 19.51 14.37
N GLY A 74 5.01 18.97 14.86
CA GLY A 74 6.39 19.10 14.39
C GLY A 74 6.70 18.47 13.03
N GLY A 75 7.89 18.78 12.54
CA GLY A 75 8.44 18.36 11.25
C GLY A 75 8.73 19.55 10.32
N ALA A 76 9.20 19.27 9.10
CA ALA A 76 9.51 20.29 8.09
C ALA A 76 8.29 20.75 7.25
N THR A 77 7.07 20.29 7.57
CA THR A 77 5.84 20.61 6.83
C THR A 77 5.00 21.64 7.57
N ALA A 78 4.36 22.59 6.88
CA ALA A 78 3.74 23.77 7.50
C ALA A 78 2.43 23.55 8.29
N ILE A 79 1.95 22.30 8.45
CA ILE A 79 0.96 21.97 9.50
C ILE A 79 1.44 22.42 10.90
N THR A 80 2.76 22.52 11.06
CA THR A 80 3.47 23.08 12.22
C THR A 80 3.08 24.52 12.57
N ALA A 81 2.46 25.26 11.65
CA ALA A 81 2.02 26.64 11.88
C ALA A 81 0.67 26.72 12.63
N TYR A 82 -0.14 25.66 12.61
CA TYR A 82 -1.42 25.62 13.31
C TYR A 82 -1.25 25.16 14.75
N ALA A 83 -1.82 25.94 15.66
CA ALA A 83 -2.11 25.50 17.01
C ALA A 83 -3.43 24.75 17.00
N TYR A 84 -3.41 23.51 17.46
CA TYR A 84 -4.53 22.62 17.60
C TYR A 84 -4.92 22.45 19.06
N GLU A 85 -6.20 22.21 19.26
CA GLU A 85 -6.73 21.93 20.58
C GLU A 85 -6.57 20.44 20.93
N PRO A 86 -6.37 20.10 22.22
CA PRO A 86 -6.26 18.71 22.67
C PRO A 86 -7.41 17.81 22.21
N HIS A 87 -8.62 18.36 22.09
CA HIS A 87 -9.79 17.61 21.68
C HIS A 87 -9.72 17.17 20.20
N GLU A 88 -9.03 17.92 19.33
CA GLU A 88 -8.86 17.59 17.92
C GLU A 88 -7.95 16.35 17.77
N PHE A 89 -6.86 16.29 18.55
CA PHE A 89 -5.97 15.13 18.61
C PHE A 89 -6.70 13.88 19.14
N VAL A 90 -7.49 14.04 20.21
CA VAL A 90 -8.27 12.93 20.78
C VAL A 90 -9.31 12.42 19.78
N ALA A 91 -10.03 13.31 19.11
CA ALA A 91 -11.01 12.93 18.09
C ALA A 91 -10.35 12.19 16.92
N ALA A 92 -9.22 12.69 16.40
CA ALA A 92 -8.45 12.03 15.34
C ALA A 92 -8.00 10.62 15.73
N MET A 93 -7.48 10.45 16.95
CA MET A 93 -7.11 9.13 17.45
C MET A 93 -8.32 8.20 17.66
N LEU A 94 -9.44 8.76 18.13
CA LEU A 94 -10.68 8.01 18.28
C LEU A 94 -11.21 7.51 16.93
N ILE A 95 -11.13 8.31 15.86
CA ILE A 95 -11.44 7.88 14.49
C ILE A 95 -10.61 6.64 14.11
N VAL A 96 -9.30 6.70 14.33
CA VAL A 96 -8.38 5.59 14.00
C VAL A 96 -8.71 4.34 14.80
N VAL A 97 -8.86 4.47 16.12
CA VAL A 97 -9.15 3.35 17.04
C VAL A 97 -10.49 2.70 16.70
N LEU A 98 -11.55 3.49 16.52
CA LEU A 98 -12.88 2.97 16.16
C LEU A 98 -12.87 2.24 14.81
N PHE A 99 -12.18 2.80 13.81
CA PHE A 99 -12.07 2.16 12.50
C PHE A 99 -11.29 0.83 12.58
N CYS A 100 -10.21 0.79 13.37
CA CYS A 100 -9.32 -0.36 13.44
C CYS A 100 -9.83 -1.48 14.37
N LEU A 101 -10.75 -1.18 15.30
CA LEU A 101 -11.23 -2.13 16.30
C LEU A 101 -11.78 -3.44 15.70
N PRO A 102 -12.62 -3.41 14.64
CA PRO A 102 -13.16 -4.63 14.05
C PRO A 102 -12.09 -5.55 13.43
N PHE A 103 -10.94 -5.00 13.03
CA PHE A 103 -9.84 -5.79 12.45
C PHE A 103 -9.17 -6.71 13.46
N LEU A 104 -9.31 -6.46 14.77
CA LEU A 104 -8.87 -7.39 15.81
C LEU A 104 -9.55 -8.75 15.67
N PHE A 105 -10.77 -8.82 15.13
CA PHE A 105 -11.53 -10.05 14.97
C PHE A 105 -11.23 -10.78 13.64
N VAL A 106 -10.42 -10.19 12.76
CA VAL A 106 -10.03 -10.79 11.49
C VAL A 106 -8.81 -11.67 11.68
N ALA A 107 -8.93 -12.96 11.34
CA ALA A 107 -7.79 -13.87 11.33
C ALA A 107 -6.90 -13.58 10.11
N MET A 108 -5.82 -12.84 10.33
CA MET A 108 -4.83 -12.47 9.30
C MET A 108 -3.63 -13.42 9.23
N ASP A 109 -3.65 -14.49 10.04
CA ASP A 109 -2.72 -15.62 9.95
C ASP A 109 -3.38 -16.74 9.16
N ARG A 110 -2.75 -17.17 8.07
CA ARG A 110 -3.18 -18.36 7.33
C ARG A 110 -1.99 -19.22 6.94
N ALA A 111 -2.17 -20.53 7.14
CA ALA A 111 -1.33 -21.55 6.53
C ALA A 111 -1.19 -21.29 5.02
N GLU A 112 0.03 -21.47 4.51
CA GLU A 112 0.29 -21.38 3.09
C GLU A 112 -0.47 -22.50 2.35
N PRO A 113 -0.98 -22.22 1.15
CA PRO A 113 -1.51 -23.29 0.30
C PRO A 113 -0.40 -24.32 0.04
N ALA A 114 -0.73 -25.61 0.16
CA ALA A 114 0.20 -26.67 -0.17
C ALA A 114 0.74 -26.47 -1.60
N ALA A 115 2.03 -26.71 -1.83
CA ALA A 115 2.70 -26.47 -3.11
C ALA A 115 2.03 -27.16 -4.32
N GLN A 116 1.17 -28.15 -4.07
CA GLN A 116 0.44 -28.93 -5.06
C GLN A 116 -0.94 -28.34 -5.44
N ALA A 117 -1.48 -27.38 -4.68
CA ALA A 117 -2.84 -26.85 -4.86
C ALA A 117 -2.94 -25.66 -5.84
N GLY A 118 -1.84 -25.24 -6.47
CA GLY A 118 -1.78 -24.04 -7.30
C GLY A 118 -2.04 -24.29 -8.77
N ALA A 119 -2.71 -23.34 -9.42
CA ALA A 119 -2.81 -23.27 -10.87
C ALA A 119 -1.40 -23.17 -11.51
N LEU A 120 -1.21 -23.83 -12.66
CA LEU A 120 -0.01 -23.60 -13.46
C LEU A 120 -0.03 -22.18 -14.03
N PRO A 121 1.03 -21.37 -13.86
CA PRO A 121 1.10 -20.06 -14.48
C PRO A 121 1.00 -20.18 -16.02
N PRO A 122 0.40 -19.19 -16.71
CA PRO A 122 0.29 -19.18 -18.17
C PRO A 122 1.63 -19.38 -18.88
N PRO A 123 1.67 -19.95 -20.11
CA PRO A 123 2.92 -20.21 -20.84
C PRO A 123 3.76 -18.94 -21.06
N MET A 124 5.09 -19.08 -21.08
CA MET A 124 6.02 -17.95 -20.98
C MET A 124 5.85 -16.98 -22.16
N PRO A 125 5.67 -17.44 -23.41
CA PRO A 125 5.40 -16.54 -24.53
C PRO A 125 4.14 -15.69 -24.32
N VAL A 126 3.08 -16.26 -23.74
CA VAL A 126 1.85 -15.51 -23.44
C VAL A 126 2.09 -14.43 -22.39
N LEU A 127 2.86 -14.74 -21.33
CA LEU A 127 3.21 -13.75 -20.32
C LEU A 127 4.03 -12.59 -20.91
N LEU A 128 5.01 -12.90 -21.77
CA LEU A 128 5.84 -11.89 -22.42
C LEU A 128 5.06 -11.02 -23.39
N VAL A 129 4.18 -11.62 -24.20
CA VAL A 129 3.30 -10.87 -25.13
C VAL A 129 2.36 -9.96 -24.34
N LEU A 130 1.71 -10.47 -23.29
CA LEU A 130 0.83 -9.66 -22.45
C LEU A 130 1.59 -8.52 -21.75
N ASN A 131 2.81 -8.78 -21.24
CA ASN A 131 3.63 -7.78 -20.60
C ASN A 131 4.10 -6.70 -21.59
N GLY A 132 4.55 -7.10 -22.78
CA GLY A 132 4.97 -6.18 -23.84
C GLY A 132 3.83 -5.32 -24.37
N LEU A 133 2.65 -5.90 -24.58
CA LEU A 133 1.44 -5.15 -24.95
C LEU A 133 1.03 -4.19 -23.84
N ALA A 134 1.02 -4.64 -22.57
CA ALA A 134 0.70 -3.79 -21.43
C ALA A 134 1.67 -2.61 -21.32
N PHE A 135 2.97 -2.84 -21.51
CA PHE A 135 3.98 -1.80 -21.55
C PHE A 135 3.73 -0.80 -22.69
N ALA A 136 3.55 -1.27 -23.92
CA ALA A 136 3.31 -0.40 -25.07
C ALA A 136 2.04 0.44 -24.89
N SER A 137 0.94 -0.16 -24.42
CA SER A 137 -0.30 0.55 -24.13
C SER A 137 -0.15 1.54 -22.98
N PHE A 138 0.63 1.20 -21.95
CA PHE A 138 0.94 2.12 -20.86
C PHE A 138 1.71 3.36 -21.36
N VAL A 139 2.79 3.15 -22.12
CA VAL A 139 3.60 4.22 -22.72
C VAL A 139 2.75 5.12 -23.60
N ALA A 140 1.93 4.53 -24.48
CA ALA A 140 1.02 5.29 -25.34
C ALA A 140 0.01 6.11 -24.52
N SER A 141 -0.55 5.53 -23.45
CA SER A 141 -1.52 6.21 -22.58
C SER A 141 -0.95 7.34 -21.74
N GLN A 142 0.37 7.33 -21.49
CA GLN A 142 1.06 8.38 -20.73
C GLN A 142 1.57 9.52 -21.62
N GLY A 143 1.43 9.41 -22.95
CA GLY A 143 1.89 10.44 -23.90
C GLY A 143 3.28 10.18 -24.47
N GLY A 144 3.79 8.94 -24.39
CA GLY A 144 5.05 8.54 -25.03
C GLY A 144 6.20 8.28 -24.06
N MET A 145 7.35 7.89 -24.63
CA MET A 145 8.55 7.50 -23.85
C MET A 145 9.24 8.70 -23.21
N GLU A 146 9.28 9.83 -23.92
CA GLU A 146 9.91 11.08 -23.48
C GLU A 146 9.35 11.52 -22.12
N ARG A 147 8.02 11.52 -21.99
CA ARG A 147 7.34 11.88 -20.75
C ARG A 147 7.55 10.90 -19.59
N LEU A 148 7.80 9.62 -19.87
CA LEU A 148 8.08 8.65 -18.81
C LEU A 148 9.49 8.83 -18.23
N LEU A 149 10.43 9.27 -19.06
CA LEU A 149 11.82 9.47 -18.70
C LEU A 149 12.09 10.87 -18.13
N SER A 150 11.23 11.85 -18.39
CA SER A 150 11.32 13.19 -17.80
C SER A 150 11.16 13.18 -16.29
N SER A 151 11.77 14.17 -15.62
CA SER A 151 11.68 14.32 -14.17
C SER A 151 10.24 14.60 -13.74
N ARG A 152 9.89 14.24 -12.49
CA ARG A 152 8.52 14.44 -11.99
C ARG A 152 8.08 15.90 -12.01
N LEU A 153 9.02 16.84 -11.88
CA LEU A 153 8.74 18.28 -11.88
C LEU A 153 8.46 18.83 -13.28
N GLU A 154 9.01 18.20 -14.32
CA GLU A 154 8.81 18.57 -15.74
C GLU A 154 7.52 17.98 -16.34
N GLN A 155 6.88 17.03 -15.65
CA GLN A 155 5.66 16.40 -16.14
C GLN A 155 4.45 17.32 -15.91
N ASP A 156 3.91 17.86 -17.00
CA ASP A 156 2.61 18.53 -16.95
C ASP A 156 1.53 17.60 -16.37
N PRO A 157 0.54 18.10 -15.61
CA PRO A 157 -0.54 17.28 -15.09
C PRO A 157 -1.38 16.68 -16.24
N ALA A 158 -1.24 15.38 -16.52
CA ALA A 158 -2.16 14.71 -17.44
C ALA A 158 -3.54 14.52 -16.79
N PRO A 159 -4.62 14.56 -17.59
CA PRO A 159 -5.90 14.08 -17.12
C PRO A 159 -5.77 12.61 -16.68
N PRO A 160 -6.22 12.26 -15.47
CA PRO A 160 -6.08 10.90 -14.94
C PRO A 160 -6.89 9.92 -15.80
N PHE A 161 -6.19 9.02 -16.50
CA PHE A 161 -6.79 7.96 -17.30
C PHE A 161 -6.65 6.62 -16.60
N ILE A 162 -7.78 6.05 -16.14
CA ILE A 162 -7.83 4.75 -15.45
C ILE A 162 -7.23 3.63 -16.31
N GLY A 163 -7.38 3.69 -17.64
CA GLY A 163 -6.80 2.69 -18.53
C GLY A 163 -5.28 2.59 -18.41
N SER A 164 -4.58 3.69 -18.11
CA SER A 164 -3.14 3.64 -17.85
C SER A 164 -2.81 2.82 -16.60
N LEU A 165 -3.62 2.93 -15.53
CA LEU A 165 -3.44 2.12 -14.32
C LEU A 165 -3.80 0.65 -14.55
N PHE A 166 -4.76 0.37 -15.42
CA PHE A 166 -5.06 -0.99 -15.85
C PHE A 166 -3.87 -1.65 -16.57
N PHE A 167 -3.26 -0.94 -17.54
CA PHE A 167 -2.08 -1.44 -18.25
C PHE A 167 -0.88 -1.64 -17.32
N LEU A 168 -0.64 -0.69 -16.41
CA LEU A 168 0.40 -0.84 -15.39
C LEU A 168 0.13 -2.02 -14.45
N GLY A 169 -1.13 -2.23 -14.05
CA GLY A 169 -1.55 -3.38 -13.25
C GLY A 169 -1.30 -4.69 -13.98
N LEU A 170 -1.60 -4.77 -15.29
CA LEU A 170 -1.34 -5.94 -16.12
C LEU A 170 0.15 -6.22 -16.26
N GLN A 171 0.96 -5.18 -16.45
CA GLN A 171 2.41 -5.29 -16.50
C GLN A 171 2.99 -5.80 -15.17
N SER A 172 2.55 -5.24 -14.04
CA SER A 172 2.97 -5.66 -12.69
C SER A 172 2.59 -7.11 -12.39
N VAL A 173 1.35 -7.52 -12.68
CA VAL A 173 0.88 -8.90 -12.46
C VAL A 173 1.62 -9.91 -13.34
N THR A 174 1.83 -9.59 -14.62
CA THR A 174 2.59 -10.47 -15.52
C THR A 174 4.05 -10.58 -15.11
N ALA A 175 4.69 -9.50 -14.64
CA ALA A 175 6.03 -9.54 -14.06
C ALA A 175 6.08 -10.44 -12.81
N CYS A 176 5.08 -10.37 -11.93
CA CYS A 176 4.97 -11.28 -10.78
C CYS A 176 4.86 -12.76 -11.21
N LEU A 177 4.08 -13.06 -12.25
CA LEU A 177 3.93 -14.44 -12.75
C LEU A 177 5.22 -14.97 -13.39
N VAL A 178 5.99 -14.11 -14.07
CA VAL A 178 7.33 -14.45 -14.57
C VAL A 178 8.28 -14.71 -13.40
N ALA A 179 8.25 -13.88 -12.35
CA ALA A 179 9.03 -14.07 -11.13
C ALA A 179 8.70 -15.40 -10.42
N VAL A 180 7.41 -15.73 -10.28
CA VAL A 180 6.95 -17.01 -9.73
C VAL A 180 7.49 -18.19 -10.54
N ARG A 181 7.50 -18.10 -11.88
CA ARG A 181 8.09 -19.15 -12.73
C ARG A 181 9.59 -19.28 -12.57
N PHE A 182 10.29 -18.15 -12.52
CA PHE A 182 11.73 -18.15 -12.25
C PHE A 182 12.05 -18.82 -10.91
N HIS A 183 11.27 -18.53 -9.87
CA HIS A 183 11.39 -19.18 -8.57
C HIS A 183 11.09 -20.69 -8.64
N ALA A 184 10.02 -21.10 -9.32
CA ALA A 184 9.69 -22.52 -9.50
C ALA A 184 10.80 -23.28 -10.24
N SER A 185 11.45 -22.65 -11.23
CA SER A 185 12.60 -23.20 -11.96
C SER A 185 13.86 -23.37 -11.10
N ARG A 186 13.96 -22.75 -9.91
CA ARG A 186 15.08 -22.91 -8.98
C ARG A 186 15.21 -24.35 -8.45
N SER A 187 14.11 -25.09 -8.41
CA SER A 187 14.08 -26.49 -7.95
C SER A 187 14.62 -27.50 -8.98
N ARG A 188 14.80 -27.09 -10.24
CA ARG A 188 15.32 -27.94 -11.34
C ARG A 188 16.69 -27.39 -11.75
N LEU A 189 17.76 -28.10 -11.39
CA LEU A 189 19.14 -27.65 -11.50
C LEU A 189 19.62 -27.44 -12.95
N GLY A 190 20.44 -26.41 -13.18
CA GLY A 190 21.30 -26.26 -14.37
C GLY A 190 20.73 -25.41 -15.51
N THR A 191 19.99 -26.04 -16.43
CA THR A 191 19.68 -25.45 -17.75
C THR A 191 18.40 -24.60 -17.75
N SER A 192 17.39 -24.97 -16.94
CA SER A 192 16.11 -24.26 -16.90
C SER A 192 16.18 -22.88 -16.23
N ARG A 193 17.17 -22.64 -15.36
CA ARG A 193 17.32 -21.36 -14.67
C ARG A 193 17.93 -20.29 -15.57
N LEU A 194 18.98 -20.64 -16.31
CA LEU A 194 19.59 -19.75 -17.30
C LEU A 194 18.57 -19.38 -18.38
N ALA A 195 17.74 -20.33 -18.82
CA ALA A 195 16.66 -20.06 -19.78
C ALA A 195 15.55 -19.14 -19.23
N ALA A 196 15.30 -19.15 -17.91
CA ALA A 196 14.28 -18.30 -17.28
C ALA A 196 14.79 -16.90 -16.89
N LEU A 197 16.09 -16.63 -16.98
CA LEU A 197 16.69 -15.36 -16.61
C LEU A 197 16.43 -14.24 -17.64
N PRO A 198 16.63 -14.43 -18.97
CA PRO A 198 16.30 -13.42 -19.98
C PRO A 198 14.87 -12.89 -19.92
N PRO A 199 13.81 -13.72 -19.83
CA PRO A 199 12.45 -13.19 -19.75
C PRO A 199 12.19 -12.43 -18.46
N LEU A 200 12.83 -12.83 -17.34
CA LEU A 200 12.73 -12.08 -16.09
C LEU A 200 13.40 -10.71 -16.21
N LEU A 201 14.63 -10.64 -16.73
CA LEU A 201 15.35 -9.39 -16.92
C LEU A 201 14.56 -8.45 -17.85
N LEU A 202 14.00 -8.99 -18.94
CA LEU A 202 13.18 -8.21 -19.86
C LEU A 202 11.99 -7.56 -19.15
N VAL A 203 11.15 -8.33 -18.44
CA VAL A 203 9.95 -7.74 -17.78
C VAL A 203 10.32 -6.78 -16.66
N VAL A 204 11.44 -7.00 -15.96
CA VAL A 204 11.95 -6.09 -14.93
C VAL A 204 12.43 -4.77 -15.56
N ILE A 205 13.17 -4.83 -16.67
CA ILE A 205 13.61 -3.64 -17.41
C ILE A 205 12.40 -2.86 -17.91
N LEU A 206 11.42 -3.51 -18.54
CA LEU A 206 10.21 -2.85 -19.01
C LEU A 206 9.44 -2.20 -17.85
N LEU A 207 9.39 -2.85 -16.68
CA LEU A 207 8.73 -2.29 -15.51
C LEU A 207 9.51 -1.10 -14.93
N ALA A 208 10.85 -1.14 -14.95
CA ALA A 208 11.71 -0.03 -14.58
C ALA A 208 11.57 1.17 -15.52
N VAL A 209 11.36 0.94 -16.82
CA VAL A 209 11.05 2.02 -17.75
C VAL A 209 9.64 2.58 -17.50
N ALA A 210 8.65 1.72 -17.29
CA ALA A 210 7.27 2.16 -17.04
C ALA A 210 7.13 2.94 -15.72
N ARG A 211 7.79 2.48 -14.65
CA ARG A 211 7.81 3.12 -13.33
C ARG A 211 9.22 3.13 -12.78
N ASN A 212 9.97 4.11 -13.27
CA ASN A 212 11.33 4.40 -12.84
C ASN A 212 11.35 4.75 -11.34
N PRO A 213 12.17 4.08 -10.51
CA PRO A 213 12.36 4.42 -9.10
C PRO A 213 12.80 5.87 -8.86
N PHE A 214 13.36 6.54 -9.86
CA PHE A 214 13.81 7.92 -9.79
C PHE A 214 12.76 8.96 -10.21
N ASN A 215 11.65 8.56 -10.85
CA ASN A 215 10.64 9.53 -11.34
C ASN A 215 9.24 9.27 -10.79
N ALA A 216 8.95 8.05 -10.31
CA ALA A 216 7.62 7.70 -9.83
C ALA A 216 7.43 8.04 -8.33
N PRO A 217 6.22 8.42 -7.91
CA PRO A 217 5.92 8.58 -6.48
C PRO A 217 6.19 7.30 -5.70
N ARG A 218 6.83 7.42 -4.51
CA ARG A 218 7.20 6.29 -3.65
C ARG A 218 6.08 5.28 -3.38
N PHE A 219 4.85 5.77 -3.27
CA PHE A 219 3.70 4.91 -3.03
C PHE A 219 3.38 4.06 -4.27
N MET A 220 3.46 4.62 -5.47
CA MET A 220 3.30 3.85 -6.71
C MET A 220 4.41 2.82 -6.86
N LEU A 221 5.65 3.18 -6.49
CA LEU A 221 6.77 2.24 -6.50
C LEU A 221 6.48 1.04 -5.59
N LEU A 222 6.05 1.26 -4.35
CA LEU A 222 5.75 0.17 -3.44
C LEU A 222 4.59 -0.71 -3.93
N ALA A 223 3.52 -0.11 -4.51
CA ALA A 223 2.39 -0.86 -5.06
C ALA A 223 2.73 -1.70 -6.31
N VAL A 224 3.72 -1.28 -7.09
CA VAL A 224 4.12 -1.94 -8.35
C VAL A 224 5.27 -2.93 -8.13
N TRP A 225 6.31 -2.52 -7.40
CA TRP A 225 7.53 -3.30 -7.16
C TRP A 225 7.45 -4.23 -5.97
N GLY A 226 6.72 -3.85 -4.91
CA GLY A 226 6.54 -4.69 -3.72
C GLY A 226 6.06 -6.10 -4.06
N PRO A 227 5.02 -6.26 -4.92
CA PRO A 227 4.54 -7.57 -5.31
C PRO A 227 5.58 -8.39 -6.09
N VAL A 228 6.31 -7.75 -7.00
CA VAL A 228 7.33 -8.41 -7.83
C VAL A 228 8.48 -8.91 -6.96
N MET A 229 8.94 -8.09 -6.01
CA MET A 229 10.01 -8.47 -5.08
C MET A 229 9.59 -9.65 -4.20
N LEU A 230 8.40 -9.59 -3.58
CA LEU A 230 7.89 -10.71 -2.79
C LEU A 230 7.69 -11.99 -3.63
N ALA A 231 7.27 -11.86 -4.88
CA ALA A 231 7.15 -12.99 -5.81
C ALA A 231 8.51 -13.62 -6.15
N LEU A 232 9.58 -12.82 -6.29
CA LEU A 232 10.95 -13.31 -6.51
C LEU A 232 11.49 -14.11 -5.32
N TYR A 233 11.11 -13.73 -4.09
CA TYR A 233 11.40 -14.48 -2.86
C TYR A 233 10.45 -15.68 -2.64
N GLY A 234 9.56 -15.96 -3.59
CA GLY A 234 8.61 -17.08 -3.50
C GLY A 234 7.54 -16.90 -2.42
N GLY A 235 7.34 -15.67 -1.93
CA GLY A 235 6.38 -15.35 -0.87
C GLY A 235 6.79 -15.81 0.54
N ARG A 236 7.97 -16.42 0.71
CA ARG A 236 8.42 -17.04 1.96
C ARG A 236 9.48 -16.21 2.66
N VAL A 237 9.05 -15.09 3.22
CA VAL A 237 9.93 -14.22 4.01
C VAL A 237 9.73 -14.56 5.50
N PRO A 238 10.76 -14.89 6.26
CA PRO A 238 10.63 -15.03 7.71
C PRO A 238 10.25 -13.68 8.33
N ALA A 239 9.36 -13.68 9.32
CA ALA A 239 8.80 -12.43 9.87
C ALA A 239 9.88 -11.47 10.36
N ALA A 240 10.96 -11.96 10.99
CA ALA A 240 12.06 -11.13 11.45
C ALA A 240 12.70 -10.28 10.33
N TRP A 241 12.90 -10.87 9.14
CA TRP A 241 13.44 -10.16 8.00
C TRP A 241 12.48 -9.12 7.46
N PHE A 242 11.16 -9.33 7.54
CA PHE A 242 10.20 -8.30 7.20
C PHE A 242 10.35 -7.05 8.09
N TYR A 243 10.47 -7.22 9.41
CA TYR A 243 10.65 -6.07 10.32
C TYR A 243 12.00 -5.38 10.10
N VAL A 244 13.09 -6.13 9.91
CA VAL A 244 14.41 -5.56 9.62
C VAL A 244 14.38 -4.79 8.30
N ALA A 245 13.85 -5.40 7.24
CA ALA A 245 13.73 -4.74 5.94
C ALA A 245 12.78 -3.54 5.98
N GLY A 246 11.68 -3.63 6.73
CA GLY A 246 10.73 -2.54 6.93
C GLY A 246 11.36 -1.35 7.65
N LEU A 247 12.16 -1.60 8.70
CA LEU A 247 12.91 -0.58 9.40
C LEU A 247 13.96 0.07 8.49
N LEU A 248 14.78 -0.72 7.81
CA LEU A 248 15.75 -0.20 6.84
C LEU A 248 15.07 0.59 5.73
N ALA A 249 13.89 0.16 5.29
CA ALA A 249 13.13 0.88 4.28
C ALA A 249 12.66 2.24 4.82
N LEU A 250 12.11 2.29 6.03
CA LEU A 250 11.66 3.52 6.70
C LEU A 250 12.79 4.52 6.95
N THR A 251 13.95 4.05 7.41
CA THR A 251 15.02 4.93 7.88
C THR A 251 16.04 5.30 6.81
N ILE A 252 16.22 4.47 5.77
CA ILE A 252 17.24 4.67 4.74
C ILE A 252 16.60 4.81 3.36
N LEU A 253 15.80 3.83 2.96
CA LEU A 253 15.28 3.80 1.59
C LEU A 253 14.32 4.95 1.31
N PHE A 254 13.37 5.24 2.21
CA PHE A 254 12.38 6.28 1.99
C PHE A 254 12.98 7.69 1.92
N PRO A 255 13.92 8.11 2.80
CA PRO A 255 14.61 9.39 2.65
C PRO A 255 15.36 9.52 1.32
N ILE A 256 16.12 8.49 0.93
CA ILE A 256 16.84 8.48 -0.35
C ILE A 256 15.86 8.62 -1.51
N LEU A 257 14.79 7.83 -1.52
CA LEU A 257 13.77 7.91 -2.55
C LEU A 257 13.07 9.27 -2.58
N ASP A 258 12.85 9.95 -1.44
CA ASP A 258 12.19 11.27 -1.45
C ASP A 258 13.03 12.31 -2.19
N ILE A 259 14.35 12.34 -1.98
CA ILE A 259 15.27 13.25 -2.67
C ILE A 259 15.38 12.86 -4.15
N THR A 260 15.69 11.60 -4.43
CA THR A 260 15.95 11.16 -5.82
C THR A 260 14.69 11.19 -6.68
N THR A 261 13.49 11.01 -6.10
CA THR A 261 12.23 11.08 -6.87
C THR A 261 11.76 12.48 -7.19
N ARG A 262 12.20 13.48 -6.42
CA ARG A 262 11.87 14.89 -6.64
C ARG A 262 12.84 15.55 -7.61
N LEU A 263 14.12 15.31 -7.43
CA LEU A 263 15.22 15.99 -8.14
C LEU A 263 15.88 15.12 -9.22
N GLY A 264 15.48 13.86 -9.38
CA GLY A 264 16.08 12.94 -10.35
C GLY A 264 17.55 12.62 -10.02
N LEU A 265 18.37 12.44 -11.06
CA LEU A 265 19.81 12.12 -10.93
C LEU A 265 20.64 13.30 -10.39
N ASP A 266 20.14 14.53 -10.52
CA ASP A 266 20.83 15.73 -10.04
C ASP A 266 20.76 15.87 -8.51
N GLY A 267 19.75 15.26 -7.88
CA GLY A 267 19.61 15.20 -6.41
C GLY A 267 20.57 14.24 -5.70
N VAL A 268 21.39 13.49 -6.44
CA VAL A 268 22.39 12.59 -5.85
C VAL A 268 23.52 13.38 -5.14
N GLY A 269 23.75 14.63 -5.54
CA GLY A 269 24.72 15.53 -4.89
C GLY A 269 24.32 15.96 -3.48
N ASP A 270 23.02 16.09 -3.19
CA ASP A 270 22.49 16.51 -1.87
C ASP A 270 22.42 15.37 -0.85
N LEU A 271 22.81 14.14 -1.23
CA LEU A 271 22.81 12.99 -0.32
C LEU A 271 23.77 13.15 0.87
N SER A 272 24.78 14.04 0.77
CA SER A 272 25.75 14.31 1.84
C SER A 272 25.15 15.03 3.05
N ASP A 273 24.01 15.71 2.87
CA ASP A 273 23.35 16.50 3.92
C ASP A 273 22.27 15.70 4.66
N ILE A 274 22.06 14.43 4.28
CA ILE A 274 21.11 13.54 4.95
C ILE A 274 21.67 13.16 6.31
N SER A 275 21.18 13.80 7.37
CA SER A 275 21.44 13.34 8.74
C SER A 275 20.74 11.99 8.97
N VAL A 276 21.51 10.90 8.91
CA VAL A 276 20.99 9.53 9.12
C VAL A 276 20.41 9.39 10.52
N VAL A 277 21.00 10.05 11.52
CA VAL A 277 20.53 10.03 12.91
C VAL A 277 19.23 10.84 13.08
N GLY A 278 19.10 12.01 12.44
CA GLY A 278 17.86 12.79 12.48
C GLY A 278 16.70 12.07 11.82
N ASN A 279 16.92 11.49 10.64
CA ASN A 279 15.90 10.74 9.89
C ASN A 279 15.56 9.35 10.48
N PHE A 280 16.41 8.80 11.35
CA PHE A 280 16.10 7.56 12.06
C PHE A 280 15.00 7.77 13.12
N PHE A 281 14.92 8.99 13.68
CA PHE A 281 14.02 9.35 14.78
C PHE A 281 12.92 10.34 14.40
N ASP A 282 13.03 11.04 13.29
CA ASP A 282 11.94 11.77 12.65
C ASP A 282 11.67 11.07 11.32
N ILE A 283 10.69 10.17 11.27
CA ILE A 283 10.37 9.45 10.02
C ILE A 283 9.74 10.47 9.08
N PRO A 284 10.50 11.02 8.11
CA PRO A 284 10.00 12.10 7.29
C PRO A 284 8.84 11.55 6.50
N SER A 285 7.81 12.38 6.29
CA SER A 285 6.71 12.09 5.37
C SER A 285 5.67 11.06 5.82
N VAL A 286 5.58 10.72 7.11
CA VAL A 286 4.39 10.06 7.66
C VAL A 286 3.49 11.15 8.24
N ASP A 287 2.59 11.67 7.40
CA ASP A 287 1.69 12.80 7.67
C ASP A 287 0.22 12.39 7.84
N VAL A 288 -0.06 11.08 7.93
CA VAL A 288 -1.44 10.55 7.96
C VAL A 288 -2.20 11.00 9.20
N PHE A 289 -1.56 10.94 10.36
CA PHE A 289 -2.20 11.36 11.60
C PHE A 289 -2.40 12.87 11.63
N ASP A 290 -1.41 13.65 11.17
CA ASP A 290 -1.51 15.11 11.04
C ASP A 290 -2.71 15.51 10.19
N MET A 291 -2.89 14.82 9.05
CA MET A 291 -4.04 15.01 8.18
C MET A 291 -5.36 14.57 8.82
N ALA A 292 -5.35 13.59 9.73
CA ALA A 292 -6.54 13.23 10.50
C ALA A 292 -6.92 14.31 11.52
N VAL A 293 -5.95 14.94 12.18
CA VAL A 293 -6.18 16.07 13.10
C VAL A 293 -6.73 17.26 12.31
N HIS A 294 -6.11 17.61 11.17
CA HIS A 294 -6.64 18.64 10.27
C HIS A 294 -8.04 18.32 9.75
N ALA A 295 -8.35 17.06 9.46
CA ALA A 295 -9.70 16.68 9.02
C ALA A 295 -10.75 16.95 10.10
N VAL A 296 -10.42 16.73 11.39
CA VAL A 296 -11.32 17.07 12.49
C VAL A 296 -11.58 18.57 12.53
N ARG A 297 -10.52 19.38 12.42
CA ARG A 297 -10.63 20.84 12.36
C ARG A 297 -11.44 21.32 11.16
N PHE A 298 -11.19 20.74 9.99
CA PHE A 298 -11.92 21.04 8.77
C PHE A 298 -13.43 20.83 9.00
N MET A 299 -13.81 19.73 9.66
CA MET A 299 -15.20 19.42 9.98
C MET A 299 -15.78 20.25 11.14
N SER A 300 -14.99 21.03 11.88
CA SER A 300 -15.56 22.00 12.83
C SER A 300 -16.16 23.22 12.11
N ALA A 301 -15.76 23.45 10.86
CA ALA A 301 -16.24 24.55 10.01
C ALA A 301 -17.21 24.10 8.91
N HIS A 302 -17.42 22.79 8.74
CA HIS A 302 -18.23 22.22 7.66
C HIS A 302 -19.26 21.22 8.20
N ASP A 303 -20.44 21.22 7.59
CA ASP A 303 -21.45 20.19 7.84
C ASP A 303 -21.02 18.82 7.29
N GLN A 304 -21.70 17.76 7.76
CA GLN A 304 -21.50 16.41 7.25
C GLN A 304 -21.75 16.34 5.74
N MET A 305 -20.93 15.53 5.05
CA MET A 305 -20.93 15.43 3.59
C MET A 305 -21.81 14.30 3.05
N TRP A 306 -22.51 13.57 3.94
CA TRP A 306 -23.61 12.66 3.63
C TRP A 306 -23.35 11.62 2.52
N GLY A 307 -22.11 11.12 2.41
CA GLY A 307 -21.74 10.04 1.50
C GLY A 307 -21.06 10.51 0.22
N GLU A 308 -20.80 11.81 0.05
CA GLU A 308 -20.01 12.32 -1.08
C GLU A 308 -18.62 11.69 -1.16
N LYS A 309 -17.93 11.52 -0.02
CA LYS A 309 -16.54 11.01 -0.01
C LYS A 309 -16.51 9.51 -0.26
N LEU A 310 -17.40 8.77 0.38
CA LEU A 310 -17.62 7.35 0.11
C LEU A 310 -18.02 7.12 -1.35
N GLY A 311 -18.90 7.95 -1.90
CA GLY A 311 -19.29 7.92 -3.31
C GLY A 311 -18.10 8.14 -4.24
N ALA A 312 -17.23 9.11 -3.95
CA ALA A 312 -16.00 9.35 -4.70
C ALA A 312 -15.06 8.12 -4.69
N ILE A 313 -14.94 7.45 -3.54
CA ILE A 313 -14.12 6.24 -3.37
C ILE A 313 -14.71 5.05 -4.13
N LEU A 314 -16.00 4.75 -3.94
CA LEU A 314 -16.63 3.55 -4.54
C LEU A 314 -16.78 3.69 -6.05
N LEU A 315 -17.07 4.88 -6.54
CA LEU A 315 -17.24 5.18 -7.95
C LEU A 315 -15.97 5.73 -8.58
N PHE A 316 -14.79 5.43 -8.03
CA PHE A 316 -13.50 5.90 -8.55
C PHE A 316 -13.34 5.65 -10.05
N PHE A 317 -13.90 4.54 -10.55
CA PHE A 317 -13.80 4.10 -11.94
C PHE A 317 -14.64 4.92 -12.92
N VAL A 318 -15.62 5.70 -12.45
CA VAL A 318 -16.43 6.57 -13.30
C VAL A 318 -15.61 7.79 -13.71
N PRO A 319 -15.32 8.00 -15.01
CA PRO A 319 -14.49 9.11 -15.47
C PRO A 319 -15.24 10.44 -15.36
N ARG A 320 -14.53 11.54 -15.09
CA ARG A 320 -15.11 12.90 -15.02
C ARG A 320 -15.77 13.37 -16.32
N ALA A 321 -15.36 12.80 -17.47
CA ALA A 321 -16.02 13.06 -18.74
C ALA A 321 -17.49 12.57 -18.77
N VAL A 322 -17.81 11.50 -18.03
CA VAL A 322 -19.17 10.97 -17.91
C VAL A 322 -19.91 11.60 -16.72
N TRP A 323 -19.19 11.93 -15.65
CA TRP A 323 -19.75 12.61 -14.47
C TRP A 323 -18.91 13.84 -14.09
N PRO A 324 -19.16 15.01 -14.70
CA PRO A 324 -18.38 16.22 -14.44
C PRO A 324 -18.45 16.66 -12.97
N GLY A 325 -19.65 16.59 -12.37
CA GLY A 325 -19.92 16.90 -10.96
C GLY A 325 -19.54 15.80 -9.96
N LYS A 326 -18.67 14.85 -10.34
CA LYS A 326 -18.22 13.80 -9.44
C LYS A 326 -17.52 14.40 -8.21
N PRO A 327 -17.94 14.04 -6.98
CA PRO A 327 -17.27 14.47 -5.76
C PRO A 327 -15.80 14.08 -5.74
N VAL A 328 -15.00 14.88 -5.04
CA VAL A 328 -13.59 14.55 -4.75
C VAL A 328 -13.50 13.79 -3.43
N VAL A 329 -12.42 13.03 -3.26
CA VAL A 329 -12.10 12.36 -1.99
C VAL A 329 -11.69 13.40 -0.94
N GLY A 330 -11.96 13.15 0.34
CA GLY A 330 -11.75 14.13 1.41
C GLY A 330 -10.30 14.58 1.53
N GLY A 331 -9.36 13.68 1.25
CA GLY A 331 -7.94 14.02 1.20
C GLY A 331 -7.57 15.11 0.18
N LEU A 332 -8.34 15.26 -0.90
CA LEU A 332 -8.15 16.36 -1.85
C LEU A 332 -8.82 17.65 -1.37
N ASP A 333 -9.94 17.59 -0.65
CA ASP A 333 -10.56 18.81 -0.09
C ASP A 333 -9.64 19.45 0.94
N VAL A 334 -9.24 18.67 1.95
CA VAL A 334 -8.30 19.12 2.98
C VAL A 334 -6.95 19.48 2.36
N GLY A 335 -6.46 18.67 1.41
CA GLY A 335 -5.20 18.94 0.72
C GLY A 335 -5.21 20.22 -0.12
N ASN A 336 -6.31 20.54 -0.80
CA ASN A 336 -6.45 21.77 -1.58
C ASN A 336 -6.50 23.00 -0.68
N GLU A 337 -7.17 22.92 0.47
CA GLU A 337 -7.18 24.01 1.45
C GLU A 337 -5.78 24.30 1.98
N LEU A 338 -5.06 23.26 2.41
CA LEU A 338 -3.69 23.39 2.90
C LEU A 338 -2.72 23.88 1.80
N PHE A 339 -2.92 23.44 0.56
CA PHE A 339 -2.16 23.94 -0.59
C PHE A 339 -2.44 25.43 -0.86
N ALA A 340 -3.72 25.84 -0.84
CA ALA A 340 -4.11 27.23 -1.05
C ALA A 340 -3.60 28.16 0.06
N ALA A 341 -3.48 27.65 1.29
CA ALA A 341 -2.85 28.34 2.41
C ALA A 341 -1.31 28.42 2.30
N GLY A 342 -0.71 27.90 1.22
CA GLY A 342 0.75 27.90 1.01
C GLY A 342 1.51 26.91 1.91
N MET A 343 0.79 25.96 2.52
CA MET A 343 1.37 25.09 3.56
C MET A 343 1.88 23.74 3.05
N TYR A 344 1.46 23.34 1.86
CA TYR A 344 1.97 22.16 1.18
C TYR A 344 2.37 22.48 -0.25
N GLY A 345 3.38 21.77 -0.76
CA GLY A 345 3.78 21.85 -2.17
C GLY A 345 2.86 21.10 -3.12
N THR A 346 1.92 20.28 -2.61
CA THR A 346 0.96 19.52 -3.43
C THR A 346 -0.35 19.27 -2.65
N PRO A 347 -1.52 19.25 -3.31
CA PRO A 347 -2.79 18.88 -2.67
C PRO A 347 -2.97 17.36 -2.50
N ASN A 348 -2.10 16.53 -3.07
CA ASN A 348 -2.19 15.07 -3.01
C ASN A 348 -1.53 14.52 -1.73
N LEU A 349 -2.22 14.67 -0.61
CA LEU A 349 -1.72 14.31 0.72
C LEU A 349 -2.20 12.92 1.16
N SER A 350 -1.47 12.33 2.12
CA SER A 350 -1.88 11.06 2.71
C SER A 350 -3.16 11.26 3.52
N PHE A 351 -4.24 10.51 3.22
CA PHE A 351 -5.52 10.66 3.90
C PHE A 351 -6.10 9.30 4.26
N PHE A 352 -6.34 9.09 5.56
CA PHE A 352 -6.87 7.83 6.06
C PHE A 352 -8.35 7.68 5.72
N ILE A 353 -8.75 6.50 5.23
CA ILE A 353 -10.14 6.23 4.84
C ILE A 353 -11.15 6.42 5.99
N GLY A 354 -10.71 6.23 7.25
CA GLY A 354 -11.55 6.54 8.41
C GLY A 354 -11.93 8.02 8.47
N CYS A 355 -11.08 8.93 8.00
CA CYS A 355 -11.39 10.35 7.94
C CYS A 355 -12.42 10.65 6.85
N ASP A 356 -12.35 10.01 5.68
CA ASP A 356 -13.39 10.17 4.64
C ASP A 356 -14.79 9.77 5.20
N LEU A 357 -14.85 8.67 5.94
CA LEU A 357 -16.09 8.20 6.58
C LEU A 357 -16.56 9.12 7.72
N TYR A 358 -15.60 9.73 8.44
CA TYR A 358 -15.90 10.74 9.46
C TYR A 358 -16.49 12.01 8.84
N MET A 359 -15.96 12.46 7.71
CA MET A 359 -16.49 13.62 6.98
C MET A 359 -17.93 13.35 6.48
N ASP A 360 -18.22 12.13 6.03
CA ASP A 360 -19.55 11.78 5.54
C ASP A 360 -20.59 11.60 6.64
N PHE A 361 -20.27 10.85 7.71
CA PHE A 361 -21.27 10.41 8.71
C PHE A 361 -20.78 10.46 10.16
N GLY A 362 -19.71 11.21 10.44
CA GLY A 362 -19.11 11.31 11.77
C GLY A 362 -18.61 9.97 12.32
N PHE A 363 -18.53 9.85 13.65
CA PHE A 363 -18.04 8.64 14.32
C PHE A 363 -18.87 7.38 14.01
N ALA A 364 -20.17 7.53 13.72
CA ALA A 364 -21.01 6.41 13.32
C ALA A 364 -20.56 5.82 11.97
N GLY A 365 -20.25 6.67 11.00
CA GLY A 365 -19.65 6.27 9.72
C GLY A 365 -18.34 5.53 9.88
N VAL A 366 -17.48 6.04 10.76
CA VAL A 366 -16.17 5.42 11.06
C VAL A 366 -16.33 4.01 11.62
N ALA A 367 -17.21 3.83 12.62
CA ALA A 367 -17.44 2.54 13.25
C ALA A 367 -18.04 1.52 12.26
N LEU A 368 -19.09 1.92 11.52
CA LEU A 368 -19.73 1.06 10.52
C LEU A 368 -18.78 0.73 9.36
N GLY A 369 -18.07 1.72 8.85
CA GLY A 369 -17.11 1.53 7.76
C GLY A 369 -15.92 0.67 8.18
N GLY A 370 -15.45 0.77 9.43
CA GLY A 370 -14.45 -0.14 9.99
C GLY A 370 -14.93 -1.60 10.02
N VAL A 371 -16.19 -1.84 10.41
CA VAL A 371 -16.80 -3.18 10.38
C VAL A 371 -16.88 -3.71 8.95
N VAL A 372 -17.38 -2.90 8.01
CA VAL A 372 -17.49 -3.29 6.59
C VAL A 372 -16.10 -3.57 6.00
N ALA A 373 -15.11 -2.72 6.25
CA ALA A 373 -13.75 -2.90 5.75
C ALA A 373 -13.08 -4.17 6.33
N ALA A 374 -13.28 -4.45 7.62
CA ALA A 374 -12.80 -5.68 8.26
C ALA A 374 -13.47 -6.93 7.68
N MET A 375 -14.79 -6.87 7.42
CA MET A 375 -15.52 -7.95 6.75
C MET A 375 -15.01 -8.18 5.32
N LEU A 376 -14.82 -7.12 4.54
CA LEU A 376 -14.28 -7.19 3.18
C LEU A 376 -12.87 -7.81 3.18
N LEU A 377 -11.99 -7.36 4.07
CA LEU A 377 -10.66 -7.95 4.21
C LEU A 377 -10.77 -9.44 4.57
N ARG A 378 -11.63 -9.81 5.52
CA ARG A 378 -11.87 -11.21 5.88
C ARG A 378 -12.35 -12.03 4.67
N LEU A 379 -13.29 -11.52 3.88
CA LEU A 379 -13.78 -12.19 2.67
C LEU A 379 -12.67 -12.40 1.65
N VAL A 380 -11.86 -11.38 1.40
CA VAL A 380 -10.73 -11.44 0.46
C VAL A 380 -9.65 -12.43 0.95
N LEU A 381 -9.36 -12.44 2.25
CA LEU A 381 -8.42 -13.38 2.86
C LEU A 381 -8.92 -14.82 2.83
N ILE A 382 -10.24 -15.02 2.96
CA ILE A 382 -10.88 -16.34 2.90
C ILE A 382 -10.86 -16.89 1.49
N ALA A 383 -11.11 -16.04 0.50
CA ALA A 383 -11.20 -16.44 -0.88
C ALA A 383 -9.86 -17.02 -1.39
N GLU A 384 -9.92 -18.24 -1.94
CA GLU A 384 -8.77 -18.91 -2.54
C GLU A 384 -8.70 -18.62 -4.05
N TRP A 385 -7.98 -17.55 -4.38
CA TRP A 385 -7.73 -17.13 -5.76
C TRP A 385 -6.28 -16.69 -5.94
N GLY A 386 -5.81 -16.69 -7.18
CA GLY A 386 -4.48 -16.19 -7.52
C GLY A 386 -3.30 -17.01 -6.97
N VAL A 387 -3.47 -18.31 -6.73
CA VAL A 387 -2.37 -19.20 -6.34
C VAL A 387 -1.75 -19.80 -7.61
N PHE A 388 -0.49 -19.47 -7.88
CA PHE A 388 0.26 -19.95 -9.05
C PHE A 388 1.58 -20.58 -8.62
N GLY A 389 1.86 -21.80 -9.07
CA GLY A 389 3.15 -22.46 -8.78
C GLY A 389 3.50 -22.55 -7.29
N GLY A 390 2.50 -22.69 -6.42
CA GLY A 390 2.68 -22.72 -4.96
C GLY A 390 2.83 -21.34 -4.29
N VAL A 391 2.79 -20.24 -5.06
CA VAL A 391 2.87 -18.87 -4.54
C VAL A 391 1.49 -18.20 -4.61
N SER A 392 1.04 -17.62 -3.50
CA SER A 392 -0.21 -16.88 -3.45
C SER A 392 0.00 -15.41 -3.87
N LEU A 393 -0.22 -15.14 -5.15
CA LEU A 393 -0.04 -13.80 -5.71
C LEU A 393 -1.07 -12.80 -5.15
N SER A 394 -2.29 -13.26 -4.89
CA SER A 394 -3.33 -12.46 -4.22
C SER A 394 -2.86 -11.92 -2.87
N ARG A 395 -2.26 -12.77 -2.02
CA ARG A 395 -1.73 -12.37 -0.72
C ARG A 395 -0.58 -11.38 -0.85
N ILE A 396 0.32 -11.61 -1.80
CA ILE A 396 1.45 -10.72 -2.07
C ILE A 396 0.96 -9.33 -2.50
N LEU A 397 -0.02 -9.25 -3.41
CA LEU A 397 -0.60 -7.99 -3.86
C LEU A 397 -1.29 -7.23 -2.73
N ILE A 398 -2.05 -7.93 -1.89
CA ILE A 398 -2.69 -7.32 -0.71
C ILE A 398 -1.62 -6.79 0.25
N ALA A 399 -0.63 -7.62 0.59
CA ALA A 399 0.45 -7.24 1.49
C ALA A 399 1.22 -6.00 1.01
N SER A 400 1.51 -5.89 -0.29
CA SER A 400 2.24 -4.73 -0.83
C SER A 400 1.39 -3.47 -0.99
N SER A 401 0.07 -3.59 -1.13
CA SER A 401 -0.84 -2.44 -1.28
C SER A 401 -1.31 -1.88 0.06
N LEU A 402 -1.36 -2.70 1.12
CA LEU A 402 -1.81 -2.29 2.46
C LEU A 402 -1.13 -1.04 3.03
N PRO A 403 0.21 -0.86 2.95
CA PRO A 403 0.86 0.34 3.48
C PRO A 403 0.30 1.62 2.88
N ILE A 404 -0.19 1.56 1.65
CA ILE A 404 -0.71 2.73 0.96
C ILE A 404 -2.22 2.83 1.09
N LEU A 405 -2.95 1.70 1.10
CA LEU A 405 -4.39 1.71 1.33
C LEU A 405 -4.74 2.21 2.75
N LEU A 406 -3.87 1.95 3.73
CA LEU A 406 -4.03 2.43 5.11
C LEU A 406 -3.53 3.86 5.32
N ARG A 407 -2.68 4.37 4.41
CA ARG A 407 -1.97 5.64 4.57
C ARG A 407 -2.51 6.73 3.64
N GLY A 408 -2.48 6.41 2.35
CA GLY A 408 -2.50 7.36 1.24
C GLY A 408 -3.91 7.66 0.76
N PRO A 409 -4.05 8.67 -0.11
CA PRO A 409 -5.33 9.02 -0.67
C PRO A 409 -5.83 7.81 -1.46
N VAL A 410 -6.87 7.18 -0.92
CA VAL A 410 -7.43 5.93 -1.44
C VAL A 410 -7.71 6.05 -2.93
N GLY A 411 -8.17 7.23 -3.37
CA GLY A 411 -8.44 7.53 -4.79
C GLY A 411 -7.25 7.38 -5.73
N ALA A 412 -5.99 7.53 -5.28
CA ALA A 412 -4.81 7.42 -6.13
C ALA A 412 -4.35 5.97 -6.36
N VAL A 413 -4.53 5.08 -5.36
CA VAL A 413 -3.96 3.72 -5.37
C VAL A 413 -5.01 2.63 -5.50
N LEU A 414 -6.22 2.86 -5.00
CA LEU A 414 -7.34 1.94 -5.15
C LEU A 414 -7.56 1.52 -6.62
N PRO A 415 -7.47 2.40 -7.64
CA PRO A 415 -7.69 1.97 -9.02
C PRO A 415 -6.65 0.94 -9.48
N LEU A 416 -5.36 1.16 -9.17
CA LEU A 416 -4.30 0.22 -9.53
C LEU A 416 -4.51 -1.13 -8.82
N PHE A 417 -4.78 -1.11 -7.52
CA PHE A 417 -5.02 -2.31 -6.75
C PHE A 417 -6.21 -3.11 -7.29
N VAL A 418 -7.35 -2.45 -7.55
CA VAL A 418 -8.54 -3.10 -8.12
C VAL A 418 -8.23 -3.70 -9.50
N CYS A 419 -7.49 -3.00 -10.36
CA CYS A 419 -7.05 -3.55 -11.63
C CYS A 419 -6.18 -4.81 -11.45
N GLN A 420 -5.17 -4.77 -10.57
CA GLN A 420 -4.31 -5.92 -10.27
C GLN A 420 -5.13 -7.12 -9.78
N VAL A 421 -6.06 -6.91 -8.86
CA VAL A 421 -6.98 -7.95 -8.35
C VAL A 421 -7.83 -8.53 -9.48
N ALA A 422 -8.45 -7.67 -10.30
CA ALA A 422 -9.31 -8.10 -11.42
C ALA A 422 -8.54 -8.95 -12.43
N ILE A 423 -7.30 -8.55 -12.76
CA ILE A 423 -6.43 -9.29 -13.69
C ILE A 423 -6.07 -10.66 -13.12
N VAL A 424 -5.67 -10.73 -11.85
CA VAL A 424 -5.36 -12.01 -11.19
C VAL A 424 -6.58 -12.92 -11.13
N LEU A 425 -7.77 -12.38 -10.83
CA LEU A 425 -9.02 -13.14 -10.87
C LEU A 425 -9.30 -13.69 -12.27
N ALA A 426 -9.19 -12.86 -13.31
CA ALA A 426 -9.39 -13.28 -14.70
C ALA A 426 -8.42 -14.39 -15.13
N LEU A 427 -7.14 -14.27 -14.75
CA LEU A 427 -6.14 -15.30 -15.04
C LEU A 427 -6.37 -16.58 -14.23
N SER A 428 -6.85 -16.47 -12.99
CA SER A 428 -7.13 -17.64 -12.14
C SER A 428 -8.33 -18.47 -12.63
N ARG A 429 -9.40 -17.82 -13.12
CA ARG A 429 -10.59 -18.50 -13.69
C ARG A 429 -10.22 -19.32 -14.92
N ARG A 430 -9.50 -18.70 -15.87
CA ARG A 430 -9.06 -19.36 -17.11
C ARG A 430 -8.22 -20.62 -16.90
N VAL A 431 -7.47 -20.71 -15.79
CA VAL A 431 -6.68 -21.91 -15.48
C VAL A 431 -7.53 -23.00 -14.82
N ARG A 432 -8.49 -22.64 -13.95
CA ARG A 432 -9.41 -23.59 -13.31
C ARG A 432 -10.27 -24.34 -14.34
N ASP A 433 -10.75 -23.62 -15.36
CA ASP A 433 -11.57 -24.20 -16.43
C ASP A 433 -10.79 -25.20 -17.31
N LYS A 434 -9.48 -24.96 -17.53
CA LYS A 434 -8.62 -25.87 -18.30
C LYS A 434 -8.20 -27.13 -17.55
N VAL A 435 -8.23 -27.12 -16.22
CA VAL A 435 -7.94 -28.30 -15.39
C VAL A 435 -9.17 -29.21 -15.25
N SER A 436 -10.38 -28.72 -15.60
CA SER A 436 -11.65 -29.44 -15.37
C SER A 436 -12.34 -30.05 -16.62
N PRO A 437 -11.66 -30.67 -17.61
CA PRO A 437 -12.35 -31.61 -18.50
C PRO A 437 -11.84 -33.06 -18.42
N VAL A 438 -10.99 -33.43 -17.43
CA VAL A 438 -10.45 -34.79 -17.34
C VAL A 438 -10.67 -35.38 -15.95
N LEU A 439 -11.92 -35.74 -15.67
CA LEU A 439 -12.23 -36.88 -14.80
C LEU A 439 -12.62 -38.05 -15.71
N PRO A 440 -11.69 -38.94 -16.08
CA PRO A 440 -12.05 -40.22 -16.66
C PRO A 440 -12.39 -41.16 -15.49
N ASP A 441 -13.68 -41.42 -15.31
CA ASP A 441 -14.28 -42.77 -15.24
C ASP A 441 -13.54 -43.86 -14.43
N ARG A 442 -12.84 -43.51 -13.33
CA ARG A 442 -12.19 -44.51 -12.45
C ARG A 442 -13.13 -45.17 -11.44
N GLU A 443 -14.39 -44.76 -11.35
CA GLU A 443 -15.38 -45.38 -10.45
C GLU A 443 -16.20 -46.52 -11.08
N ARG A 444 -16.03 -46.85 -12.37
CA ARG A 444 -16.76 -47.96 -13.01
C ARG A 444 -16.05 -49.31 -13.06
N LEU A 445 -14.81 -49.42 -12.57
CA LEU A 445 -14.05 -50.69 -12.55
C LEU A 445 -13.95 -51.35 -11.18
N GLN A 446 -14.75 -50.91 -10.19
CA GLN A 446 -14.84 -51.53 -8.86
C GLN A 446 -16.27 -51.90 -8.45
N ARG A 447 -17.18 -52.13 -9.41
CA ARG A 447 -18.49 -52.73 -9.13
C ARG A 447 -18.69 -54.00 -9.93
#